data_AF-Q1ZMZ6-F1
#
_entry.id   AF-Q1ZMZ6-F1
#
_cell.length_a   1.000
_cell.length_b   1.000
_cell.length_c   1.000
_cell.angle_alpha   90.00
_cell.angle_beta   90.00
_cell.angle_gamma   90.00
#
_symmetry.space_group_name_H-M   'P 1'
#
loop_
_entity.id
_entity.type
_entity.pdbx_description
1 polymer ?
#
loop_
_entity_poly.entity_id
_entity_poly.type
_entity_poly.pdbx_seq_one_letter_code
_entity_poly.pdbx_strand_id
1 'polypeptide(L)'
;MKILSAIGLLCLATCVQASLYFGPPDGENIIDVADQGGYLFKVEKGIYIQTDSEEFLLGISTLFENLKHTRTGKAIIKQVSHYHPLSLPQGDRALAFKSLGQNAATMEKIHVVIRPSQSGKQFVTEPLITSSRFMGHQSNGLGVPAAIYFDIENTVMLPGLDVAIDPTIALGHELIHARDYLTGGLPVGTQPVRHRAPIPGMNHQGEAFTEGEVVEFNLMRREIEATGLAYQKGNLSLKTLTTTREAAIDRRQSIISVWEQAIKEHRVSKAEYSRIKTNIQLLKSEMPVSEYHLSMELGAHARDMYWPGSMISYTSTPTNITLKQAKQSSYSLSRSSLNTSIISDVLSRSPKSPMLISTSLIERKNGFPKLDKVLRTALELAAKSEQHVVLVKGDEFSSLSEFEQQLTIITIEKALVSIRKNQYALTVIEMNASEIIGTGLEIVTKANQIILLSTHHDLSSLAISEYISAGGKRLVVNRISRSILPSESLLYPNRLRWSTLAEQDNVTLVANSALPKSKKCWSL
;
A
#
# COMPACT_ATOMS: atom_id res chain seq x y z
N MET A 1 -19.29 59.69 6.98
CA MET A 1 -19.31 58.62 8.00
C MET A 1 -20.26 57.54 7.52
N LYS A 2 -19.96 56.26 7.31
CA LYS A 2 -18.78 55.37 7.36
C LYS A 2 -19.17 54.24 6.37
N ILE A 3 -18.40 53.98 5.31
CA ILE A 3 -17.45 52.85 5.20
C ILE A 3 -17.94 51.57 5.92
N LEU A 4 -18.44 50.57 5.16
CA LEU A 4 -17.97 49.18 5.09
C LEU A 4 -19.05 48.23 4.53
N SER A 5 -18.99 48.02 3.22
CA SER A 5 -19.26 46.72 2.61
C SER A 5 -17.97 45.91 2.70
N ALA A 6 -17.88 44.94 3.60
CA ALA A 6 -16.91 43.84 3.52
C ALA A 6 -17.21 42.76 4.57
N ILE A 7 -17.45 41.55 4.08
CA ILE A 7 -16.84 40.32 4.58
C ILE A 7 -17.14 40.00 6.05
N GLY A 8 -18.33 39.40 6.25
CA GLY A 8 -18.63 38.55 7.39
C GLY A 8 -19.12 37.17 6.93
N LEU A 9 -18.70 36.72 5.73
CA LEU A 9 -18.74 35.33 5.33
C LEU A 9 -17.61 34.63 6.11
N LEU A 10 -17.81 34.49 7.43
CA LEU A 10 -16.87 33.86 8.33
C LEU A 10 -16.90 32.35 8.04
N CYS A 11 -16.01 31.95 7.14
CA CYS A 11 -15.34 30.65 7.07
C CYS A 11 -16.05 29.49 7.79
N LEU A 12 -17.14 28.99 7.20
CA LEU A 12 -17.31 27.54 7.09
C LEU A 12 -16.38 27.06 5.97
N ALA A 13 -15.08 27.21 6.21
CA ALA A 13 -14.10 26.34 5.60
C ALA A 13 -14.33 24.98 6.26
N THR A 14 -15.30 24.23 5.74
CA THR A 14 -15.21 22.79 5.82
C THR A 14 -13.84 22.46 5.21
N CYS A 15 -12.85 22.21 6.07
CA CYS A 15 -11.71 21.39 5.71
C CYS A 15 -12.29 20.03 5.35
N VAL A 16 -12.80 19.91 4.13
CA VAL A 16 -12.91 18.63 3.45
C VAL A 16 -11.46 18.25 3.23
N GLN A 17 -10.87 17.54 4.20
CA GLN A 17 -9.70 16.71 3.93
C GLN A 17 -10.12 15.86 2.74
N ALA A 18 -9.60 16.19 1.56
CA ALA A 18 -9.91 15.51 0.32
C ALA A 18 -9.47 14.05 0.50
N SER A 19 -10.44 13.18 0.77
CA SER A 19 -10.23 11.75 0.87
C SER A 19 -9.87 11.22 -0.52
N LEU A 20 -8.81 10.41 -0.57
CA LEU A 20 -8.22 9.86 -1.78
C LEU A 20 -9.20 8.97 -2.57
N TYR A 21 -9.99 9.46 -3.52
CA TYR A 21 -10.89 8.58 -4.26
C TYR A 21 -10.15 7.55 -5.17
N PHE A 22 -10.21 6.26 -4.82
CA PHE A 22 -9.67 5.12 -5.57
C PHE A 22 -10.76 4.37 -6.36
N GLY A 23 -11.19 4.89 -7.50
CA GLY A 23 -12.16 4.20 -8.36
C GLY A 23 -13.49 3.84 -7.66
N PRO A 24 -14.42 3.16 -8.34
CA PRO A 24 -15.64 2.71 -7.69
C PRO A 24 -15.34 1.57 -6.70
N PRO A 25 -15.93 1.59 -5.49
CA PRO A 25 -15.84 0.48 -4.53
C PRO A 25 -16.66 -0.70 -5.07
N ASP A 26 -16.04 -1.55 -5.88
CA ASP A 26 -16.69 -2.73 -6.46
C ASP A 26 -16.89 -3.87 -5.44
N GLY A 27 -16.30 -3.76 -4.25
CA GLY A 27 -16.41 -4.78 -3.21
C GLY A 27 -15.60 -6.05 -3.50
N GLU A 28 -14.69 -6.02 -4.47
CA GLU A 28 -13.82 -7.15 -4.82
C GLU A 28 -12.33 -6.86 -4.70
N ASN A 29 -11.88 -5.62 -4.94
CA ASN A 29 -10.45 -5.28 -4.93
C ASN A 29 -10.08 -4.10 -4.01
N ILE A 30 -10.89 -3.04 -4.01
CA ILE A 30 -10.69 -1.86 -3.15
C ILE A 30 -12.00 -1.50 -2.47
N ILE A 31 -11.95 -1.24 -1.16
CA ILE A 31 -13.13 -0.92 -0.37
C ILE A 31 -12.89 0.40 0.38
N ASP A 32 -13.73 1.40 0.12
CA ASP A 32 -13.76 2.68 0.85
C ASP A 32 -14.65 2.56 2.09
N VAL A 33 -14.06 2.22 3.22
CA VAL A 33 -14.77 2.09 4.50
C VAL A 33 -15.04 3.43 5.20
N ALA A 34 -14.75 4.58 4.55
CA ALA A 34 -14.91 5.92 5.11
C ALA A 34 -14.24 6.10 6.49
N ASP A 35 -13.11 5.42 6.68
CA ASP A 35 -12.31 5.44 7.91
C ASP A 35 -11.03 6.24 7.71
N GLN A 36 -10.54 6.89 8.77
CA GLN A 36 -9.35 7.75 8.69
C GLN A 36 -8.06 6.99 8.33
N GLY A 37 -8.02 5.66 8.50
CA GLY A 37 -6.86 4.83 8.16
C GLY A 37 -6.66 4.58 6.66
N GLY A 38 -7.49 5.16 5.79
CA GLY A 38 -7.40 5.00 4.34
C GLY A 38 -8.17 3.79 3.81
N TYR A 39 -7.80 3.34 2.62
CA TYR A 39 -8.56 2.38 1.80
C TYR A 39 -8.14 0.95 2.09
N LEU A 40 -9.08 0.02 1.95
CA LEU A 40 -8.79 -1.41 2.05
C LEU A 40 -8.40 -1.97 0.68
N PHE A 41 -7.17 -2.45 0.57
CA PHE A 41 -6.64 -3.18 -0.58
C PHE A 41 -6.64 -4.67 -0.28
N LYS A 42 -7.32 -5.46 -1.12
CA LYS A 42 -7.31 -6.91 -0.97
C LYS A 42 -5.94 -7.48 -1.35
N VAL A 43 -5.32 -8.24 -0.45
CA VAL A 43 -4.07 -8.95 -0.72
C VAL A 43 -4.33 -10.43 -0.97
N GLU A 44 -5.20 -11.01 -0.14
CA GLU A 44 -5.63 -12.40 -0.23
C GLU A 44 -7.11 -12.46 0.09
N LYS A 45 -7.76 -13.60 -0.20
CA LYS A 45 -9.16 -13.81 0.21
C LYS A 45 -9.29 -13.58 1.72
N GLY A 46 -10.15 -12.66 2.16
CA GLY A 46 -10.33 -12.40 3.60
C GLY A 46 -9.32 -11.44 4.22
N ILE A 47 -8.22 -11.10 3.54
CA ILE A 47 -7.10 -10.33 4.09
C ILE A 47 -6.91 -9.04 3.28
N TYR A 48 -6.95 -7.92 3.99
CA TYR A 48 -6.86 -6.59 3.41
C TYR A 48 -5.76 -5.78 4.09
N ILE A 49 -5.17 -4.84 3.35
CA ILE A 49 -4.29 -3.79 3.88
C ILE A 49 -5.11 -2.50 3.93
N GLN A 50 -5.16 -1.82 5.06
CA GLN A 50 -5.73 -0.48 5.17
C GLN A 50 -4.61 0.55 5.20
N THR A 51 -4.51 1.38 4.16
CA THR A 51 -3.44 2.38 4.06
C THR A 51 -3.78 3.48 3.06
N ASP A 52 -3.09 4.60 3.15
CA ASP A 52 -2.93 5.62 2.11
C ASP A 52 -1.50 5.62 1.50
N SER A 53 -0.57 4.88 2.10
CA SER A 53 0.83 4.75 1.68
C SER A 53 1.06 3.57 0.73
N GLU A 54 1.59 3.86 -0.46
CA GLU A 54 2.03 2.86 -1.45
C GLU A 54 3.24 2.05 -0.93
N GLU A 55 4.15 2.69 -0.21
CA GLU A 55 5.30 2.02 0.39
C GLU A 55 4.84 0.95 1.38
N PHE A 56 3.83 1.26 2.19
CA PHE A 56 3.21 0.30 3.08
C PHE A 56 2.57 -0.86 2.33
N LEU A 57 1.75 -0.56 1.31
CA LEU A 57 1.09 -1.57 0.48
C LEU A 57 2.09 -2.51 -0.20
N LEU A 58 3.15 -1.96 -0.81
CA LEU A 58 4.20 -2.73 -1.49
C LEU A 58 5.08 -3.49 -0.50
N GLY A 59 5.37 -2.91 0.65
CA GLY A 59 6.13 -3.54 1.73
C GLY A 59 5.42 -4.80 2.21
N ILE A 60 4.17 -4.69 2.64
CA ILE A 60 3.38 -5.85 3.08
C ILE A 60 3.18 -6.86 1.95
N SER A 61 2.90 -6.42 0.72
CA SER A 61 2.76 -7.32 -0.44
C SER A 61 4.03 -8.13 -0.69
N THR A 62 5.21 -7.53 -0.54
CA THR A 62 6.51 -8.21 -0.65
C THR A 62 6.67 -9.27 0.44
N LEU A 63 6.28 -8.97 1.68
CA LEU A 63 6.31 -9.94 2.78
C LEU A 63 5.35 -11.12 2.53
N PHE A 64 4.17 -10.88 1.95
CA PHE A 64 3.26 -11.96 1.53
C PHE A 64 3.89 -12.85 0.45
N GLU A 65 4.55 -12.27 -0.55
CA GLU A 65 5.27 -13.06 -1.56
C GLU A 65 6.39 -13.88 -0.91
N ASN A 66 7.18 -13.31 0.01
CA ASN A 66 8.19 -14.06 0.75
C ASN A 66 7.59 -15.23 1.55
N LEU A 67 6.46 -15.01 2.25
CA LEU A 67 5.73 -16.07 2.96
C LEU A 67 5.32 -17.20 2.00
N LYS A 68 4.85 -16.86 0.79
CA LYS A 68 4.47 -17.83 -0.25
C LYS A 68 5.65 -18.66 -0.78
N HIS A 69 6.90 -18.31 -0.51
CA HIS A 69 8.04 -19.17 -0.86
C HIS A 69 8.25 -20.33 0.13
N THR A 70 7.61 -20.28 1.30
CA THR A 70 7.74 -21.26 2.37
C THR A 70 6.50 -22.15 2.44
N ARG A 71 6.66 -23.41 2.88
CA ARG A 71 5.51 -24.32 3.11
C ARG A 71 4.69 -23.81 4.29
N THR A 72 5.33 -23.37 5.35
CA THR A 72 4.68 -22.83 6.54
C THR A 72 3.92 -21.54 6.23
N GLY A 73 4.52 -20.60 5.49
CA GLY A 73 3.85 -19.35 5.10
C GLY A 73 2.64 -19.57 4.20
N LYS A 74 2.71 -20.50 3.23
CA LYS A 74 1.52 -20.92 2.46
C LYS A 74 0.42 -21.48 3.35
N ALA A 75 0.77 -22.26 4.37
CA ALA A 75 -0.20 -22.81 5.31
C ALA A 75 -0.85 -21.72 6.16
N ILE A 76 -0.07 -20.77 6.71
CA ILE A 76 -0.58 -19.61 7.44
C ILE A 76 -1.56 -18.81 6.58
N ILE A 77 -1.14 -18.42 5.37
CA ILE A 77 -2.00 -17.66 4.44
C ILE A 77 -3.28 -18.45 4.14
N LYS A 78 -3.18 -19.74 3.80
CA LYS A 78 -4.36 -20.57 3.52
C LYS A 78 -5.32 -20.62 4.72
N GLN A 79 -4.79 -20.80 5.93
CA GLN A 79 -5.59 -20.86 7.16
C GLN A 79 -6.32 -19.53 7.39
N VAL A 80 -5.60 -18.40 7.40
CA VAL A 80 -6.18 -17.07 7.61
C VAL A 80 -7.19 -16.71 6.51
N SER A 81 -6.88 -17.00 5.25
CA SER A 81 -7.73 -16.61 4.12
C SER A 81 -9.08 -17.34 4.05
N HIS A 82 -9.19 -18.49 4.71
CA HIS A 82 -10.42 -19.30 4.68
C HIS A 82 -11.19 -19.27 6.00
N TYR A 83 -10.53 -18.99 7.12
CA TYR A 83 -11.22 -18.85 8.40
C TYR A 83 -11.93 -17.51 8.48
N HIS A 84 -13.12 -17.51 9.06
CA HIS A 84 -13.91 -16.32 9.31
C HIS A 84 -14.73 -16.50 10.57
N PRO A 85 -15.12 -15.43 11.27
CA PRO A 85 -16.02 -15.50 12.41
C PRO A 85 -17.32 -16.24 12.06
N LEU A 86 -17.81 -17.04 12.99
CA LEU A 86 -19.10 -17.73 12.89
C LEU A 86 -20.14 -17.03 13.75
N SER A 87 -21.40 -17.20 13.37
CA SER A 87 -22.54 -16.93 14.24
C SER A 87 -23.08 -18.23 14.85
N LEU A 88 -23.83 -18.06 15.94
CA LEU A 88 -24.82 -19.07 16.34
C LEU A 88 -26.02 -19.01 15.38
N PRO A 89 -26.85 -20.06 15.28
CA PRO A 89 -28.05 -20.04 14.46
C PRO A 89 -28.93 -18.82 14.78
N GLN A 90 -29.36 -18.09 13.74
CA GLN A 90 -30.16 -16.86 13.84
C GLN A 90 -29.49 -15.70 14.61
N GLY A 91 -28.23 -15.84 15.00
CA GLY A 91 -27.45 -14.80 15.69
C GLY A 91 -26.57 -14.00 14.73
N ASP A 92 -26.13 -12.84 15.21
CA ASP A 92 -25.16 -12.01 14.51
C ASP A 92 -23.75 -12.62 14.62
N ARG A 93 -22.96 -12.46 13.55
CA ARG A 93 -21.51 -12.75 13.57
C ARG A 93 -20.72 -11.46 13.82
N ALA A 94 -19.51 -11.62 14.38
CA ALA A 94 -18.60 -10.49 14.53
C ALA A 94 -18.11 -10.01 13.16
N LEU A 95 -18.15 -8.69 12.93
CA LEU A 95 -17.73 -8.04 11.68
C LEU A 95 -16.71 -6.92 11.96
N ALA A 96 -15.81 -6.71 11.00
CA ALA A 96 -14.72 -5.74 11.10
C ALA A 96 -15.22 -4.30 11.02
N PHE A 97 -16.22 -4.06 10.16
CA PHE A 97 -16.79 -2.75 9.90
C PHE A 97 -18.32 -2.81 9.92
N LYS A 98 -18.95 -1.67 10.24
CA LYS A 98 -20.41 -1.53 10.16
C LYS A 98 -20.81 -1.32 8.70
N SER A 99 -21.96 -1.86 8.31
CA SER A 99 -22.51 -1.76 6.95
C SER A 99 -23.12 -0.39 6.65
N LEU A 100 -22.44 0.72 6.95
CA LEU A 100 -22.95 2.07 6.65
C LEU A 100 -22.73 2.37 5.17
N GLY A 101 -23.81 2.30 4.37
CA GLY A 101 -23.78 2.62 2.93
C GLY A 101 -23.14 1.56 2.01
N GLN A 102 -22.49 0.55 2.56
CA GLN A 102 -21.95 -0.59 1.81
C GLN A 102 -22.83 -1.84 1.90
N ASN A 103 -22.70 -2.74 0.92
CA ASN A 103 -23.38 -4.03 0.92
C ASN A 103 -22.87 -4.91 2.08
N ALA A 104 -23.78 -5.42 2.91
CA ALA A 104 -23.46 -6.32 4.02
C ALA A 104 -22.58 -7.51 3.58
N ALA A 105 -22.84 -8.05 2.38
CA ALA A 105 -22.07 -9.16 1.81
C ALA A 105 -20.59 -8.82 1.55
N THR A 106 -20.26 -7.54 1.33
CA THR A 106 -18.87 -7.09 1.16
C THR A 106 -18.16 -7.04 2.50
N MET A 107 -18.80 -6.47 3.52
CA MET A 107 -18.27 -6.48 4.89
C MET A 107 -18.07 -7.89 5.40
N GLU A 108 -18.90 -8.83 4.92
CA GLU A 108 -18.78 -10.22 5.31
C GLU A 108 -17.48 -10.90 4.87
N LYS A 109 -16.81 -10.35 3.85
CA LYS A 109 -15.57 -10.88 3.27
C LYS A 109 -14.31 -10.35 3.95
N ILE A 110 -14.41 -9.37 4.86
CA ILE A 110 -13.24 -8.76 5.51
C ILE A 110 -13.00 -9.42 6.85
N HIS A 111 -11.89 -10.16 6.97
CA HIS A 111 -11.57 -10.96 8.15
C HIS A 111 -10.34 -10.42 8.88
N VAL A 112 -9.31 -10.04 8.12
CA VAL A 112 -8.06 -9.47 8.66
C VAL A 112 -7.76 -8.16 7.94
N VAL A 113 -7.37 -7.15 8.71
CA VAL A 113 -6.95 -5.85 8.21
C VAL A 113 -5.54 -5.53 8.73
N ILE A 114 -4.59 -5.36 7.83
CA ILE A 114 -3.21 -4.97 8.14
C ILE A 114 -3.10 -3.45 8.02
N ARG A 115 -2.61 -2.79 9.06
CA ARG A 115 -2.51 -1.33 9.20
C ARG A 115 -1.06 -0.92 9.48
N PRO A 116 -0.66 0.31 9.08
CA PRO A 116 0.58 0.90 9.54
C PRO A 116 0.68 0.92 11.06
N SER A 117 1.90 0.90 11.57
CA SER A 117 2.13 1.07 13.01
C SER A 117 1.53 2.39 13.52
N GLN A 118 0.92 2.37 14.71
CA GLN A 118 0.26 3.54 15.29
C GLN A 118 0.28 3.50 16.82
N SER A 119 0.52 4.65 17.46
CA SER A 119 0.35 4.84 18.92
C SER A 119 1.03 3.76 19.78
N GLY A 120 2.29 3.42 19.45
CA GLY A 120 3.06 2.39 20.17
C GLY A 120 2.75 0.93 19.77
N LYS A 121 1.86 0.70 18.80
CA LYS A 121 1.58 -0.61 18.22
C LYS A 121 2.39 -0.80 16.95
N GLN A 122 3.50 -1.53 17.04
CA GLN A 122 4.42 -1.78 15.92
C GLN A 122 4.30 -3.18 15.34
N PHE A 123 4.13 -4.20 16.19
CA PHE A 123 3.95 -5.60 15.81
C PHE A 123 2.91 -6.22 16.74
N VAL A 124 1.64 -5.94 16.44
CA VAL A 124 0.54 -6.32 17.35
C VAL A 124 -0.69 -6.72 16.56
N THR A 125 -1.29 -7.85 16.95
CA THR A 125 -2.60 -8.28 16.49
C THR A 125 -3.66 -8.11 17.57
N GLU A 126 -4.78 -7.48 17.22
CA GLU A 126 -5.90 -7.20 18.13
C GLU A 126 -7.24 -7.53 17.47
N PRO A 127 -8.32 -7.75 18.25
CA PRO A 127 -9.66 -7.92 17.68
C PRO A 127 -10.14 -6.63 17.01
N LEU A 128 -10.60 -6.75 15.77
CA LEU A 128 -11.26 -5.68 15.01
C LEU A 128 -12.77 -5.93 15.01
N ILE A 129 -13.45 -5.38 16.02
CA ILE A 129 -14.88 -5.62 16.24
C ILE A 129 -15.66 -4.31 16.32
N THR A 130 -16.86 -4.31 15.73
CA THR A 130 -17.79 -3.18 15.75
C THR A 130 -18.60 -3.03 17.05
N SER A 131 -18.57 -4.04 17.93
CA SER A 131 -19.29 -4.08 19.19
C SER A 131 -18.58 -4.96 20.22
N SER A 132 -18.44 -4.46 21.44
CA SER A 132 -17.79 -5.16 22.56
C SER A 132 -18.48 -6.45 22.99
N ARG A 133 -19.76 -6.66 22.63
CA ARG A 133 -20.49 -7.91 22.90
C ARG A 133 -19.81 -9.15 22.32
N PHE A 134 -18.97 -8.97 21.28
CA PHE A 134 -18.25 -10.05 20.63
C PHE A 134 -16.88 -10.36 21.25
N MET A 135 -16.43 -9.63 22.28
CA MET A 135 -15.11 -9.85 22.89
C MET A 135 -14.91 -11.30 23.37
N GLY A 136 -15.94 -11.93 23.92
CA GLY A 136 -15.89 -13.33 24.35
C GLY A 136 -15.71 -14.35 23.21
N HIS A 137 -15.90 -13.92 21.96
CA HIS A 137 -15.82 -14.83 20.81
C HIS A 137 -14.38 -15.18 20.41
N GLN A 138 -13.38 -14.41 20.87
CA GLN A 138 -11.97 -14.63 20.54
C GLN A 138 -11.42 -15.99 21.00
N SER A 139 -12.06 -16.64 21.98
CA SER A 139 -11.57 -17.87 22.62
C SER A 139 -12.66 -18.94 22.86
N ASN A 140 -13.82 -18.85 22.20
CA ASN A 140 -14.95 -19.77 22.40
C ASN A 140 -15.35 -20.57 21.14
N GLY A 141 -14.52 -20.55 20.10
CA GLY A 141 -14.79 -21.22 18.82
C GLY A 141 -15.59 -20.40 17.79
N LEU A 142 -16.22 -19.27 18.16
CA LEU A 142 -16.95 -18.41 17.21
C LEU A 142 -15.99 -17.52 16.41
N GLY A 143 -15.06 -16.88 17.10
CA GLY A 143 -14.04 -16.01 16.50
C GLY A 143 -14.48 -14.58 16.23
N VAL A 144 -13.49 -13.74 15.94
CA VAL A 144 -13.62 -12.31 15.63
C VAL A 144 -12.66 -11.91 14.51
N PRO A 145 -12.97 -10.90 13.70
CA PRO A 145 -12.01 -10.31 12.78
C PRO A 145 -10.83 -9.70 13.55
N ALA A 146 -9.69 -9.55 12.89
CA ALA A 146 -8.47 -9.06 13.50
C ALA A 146 -7.88 -7.87 12.75
N ALA A 147 -7.25 -6.95 13.49
CA ALA A 147 -6.38 -5.93 12.96
C ALA A 147 -4.93 -6.28 13.31
N ILE A 148 -4.03 -6.18 12.34
CA ILE A 148 -2.58 -6.31 12.53
C ILE A 148 -1.99 -4.93 12.34
N TYR A 149 -1.34 -4.38 13.36
CA TYR A 149 -0.50 -3.19 13.24
C TYR A 149 0.92 -3.65 12.97
N PHE A 150 1.49 -3.19 11.85
CA PHE A 150 2.78 -3.66 11.37
C PHE A 150 3.69 -2.49 11.00
N ASP A 151 4.95 -2.53 11.45
CA ASP A 151 5.99 -1.58 11.05
C ASP A 151 6.81 -2.20 9.90
N ILE A 152 6.78 -1.57 8.73
CA ILE A 152 7.61 -1.98 7.59
C ILE A 152 8.95 -1.24 7.55
N GLU A 153 9.07 -0.13 8.25
CA GLU A 153 10.26 0.73 8.22
C GLU A 153 11.31 0.21 9.18
N ASN A 154 10.89 -0.34 10.32
CA ASN A 154 11.78 -0.88 11.33
C ASN A 154 11.50 -2.36 11.57
N THR A 155 12.51 -3.08 12.05
CA THR A 155 12.35 -4.41 12.62
C THR A 155 13.05 -4.45 13.98
N VAL A 156 12.67 -5.43 14.78
CA VAL A 156 13.16 -5.60 16.15
C VAL A 156 14.42 -6.47 16.16
N MET A 157 15.44 -6.03 16.90
CA MET A 157 16.64 -6.80 17.16
C MET A 157 16.34 -7.94 18.14
N LEU A 158 16.94 -9.11 17.90
CA LEU A 158 16.90 -10.20 18.86
C LEU A 158 17.73 -9.80 20.10
N PRO A 159 17.15 -9.88 21.31
CA PRO A 159 17.85 -9.53 22.53
C PRO A 159 19.15 -10.31 22.69
N GLY A 160 20.24 -9.59 23.00
CA GLY A 160 21.57 -10.18 23.21
C GLY A 160 22.29 -10.58 21.92
N LEU A 161 21.72 -10.27 20.74
CA LEU A 161 22.29 -10.60 19.45
C LEU A 161 22.32 -9.37 18.52
N ASP A 162 23.33 -9.29 17.67
CA ASP A 162 23.41 -8.31 16.58
C ASP A 162 22.62 -8.78 15.33
N VAL A 163 21.47 -9.42 15.54
CA VAL A 163 20.63 -10.00 14.49
C VAL A 163 19.20 -9.50 14.65
N ALA A 164 18.62 -8.97 13.57
CA ALA A 164 17.22 -8.58 13.53
C ALA A 164 16.30 -9.74 13.21
N ILE A 165 15.07 -9.68 13.72
CA ILE A 165 13.97 -10.56 13.28
C ILE A 165 13.69 -10.27 11.80
N ASP A 166 13.59 -11.32 10.98
CA ASP A 166 13.18 -11.17 9.58
C ASP A 166 11.72 -10.64 9.54
N PRO A 167 11.44 -9.51 8.86
CA PRO A 167 10.09 -8.95 8.81
C PRO A 167 9.04 -9.91 8.23
N THR A 168 9.44 -10.85 7.38
CA THR A 168 8.56 -11.91 6.86
C THR A 168 8.10 -12.83 7.99
N ILE A 169 9.01 -13.16 8.90
CA ILE A 169 8.74 -13.99 10.08
C ILE A 169 7.86 -13.23 11.06
N ALA A 170 8.14 -11.94 11.30
CA ALA A 170 7.30 -11.08 12.13
C ALA A 170 5.86 -10.98 11.59
N LEU A 171 5.67 -10.77 10.29
CA LEU A 171 4.32 -10.76 9.70
C LEU A 171 3.63 -12.13 9.83
N GLY A 172 4.39 -13.21 9.64
CA GLY A 172 3.89 -14.57 9.84
C GLY A 172 3.42 -14.82 11.27
N HIS A 173 4.14 -14.32 12.27
CA HIS A 173 3.76 -14.37 13.68
C HIS A 173 2.42 -13.68 13.92
N GLU A 174 2.24 -12.45 13.42
CA GLU A 174 0.98 -11.71 13.57
C GLU A 174 -0.19 -12.40 12.84
N LEU A 175 0.06 -12.99 11.66
CA LEU A 175 -0.96 -13.77 10.95
C LEU A 175 -1.40 -15.03 11.71
N ILE A 176 -0.51 -15.63 12.51
CA ILE A 176 -0.87 -16.75 13.40
C ILE A 176 -1.83 -16.28 14.50
N HIS A 177 -1.58 -15.12 15.12
CA HIS A 177 -2.53 -14.52 16.06
C HIS A 177 -3.87 -14.22 15.39
N ALA A 178 -3.84 -13.68 14.17
CA ALA A 178 -5.06 -13.40 13.41
C ALA A 178 -5.86 -14.68 13.13
N ARG A 179 -5.21 -15.78 12.74
CA ARG A 179 -5.86 -17.11 12.61
C ARG A 179 -6.57 -17.51 13.91
N ASP A 180 -5.92 -17.33 15.05
CA ASP A 180 -6.47 -17.72 16.34
C ASP A 180 -7.69 -16.86 16.73
N TYR A 181 -7.65 -15.55 16.46
CA TYR A 181 -8.82 -14.68 16.57
C TYR A 181 -9.97 -15.13 15.67
N LEU A 182 -9.71 -15.40 14.39
CA LEU A 182 -10.75 -15.79 13.42
C LEU A 182 -11.46 -17.09 13.75
N THR A 183 -10.72 -18.01 14.38
CA THR A 183 -11.25 -19.33 14.75
C THR A 183 -11.88 -19.34 16.15
N GLY A 184 -11.77 -18.25 16.91
CA GLY A 184 -12.15 -18.23 18.32
C GLY A 184 -11.26 -19.17 19.15
N GLY A 185 -10.04 -19.37 18.69
CA GLY A 185 -9.08 -20.33 19.21
C GLY A 185 -7.94 -19.68 20.00
N LEU A 186 -8.04 -18.38 20.32
CA LEU A 186 -6.99 -17.65 21.03
C LEU A 186 -6.66 -18.34 22.36
N PRO A 187 -5.39 -18.75 22.58
CA PRO A 187 -4.96 -19.28 23.87
C PRO A 187 -5.08 -18.22 24.96
N VAL A 188 -5.81 -18.53 26.03
CA VAL A 188 -6.08 -17.61 27.15
C VAL A 188 -5.20 -17.92 28.36
N GLY A 189 -4.86 -16.89 29.13
CA GLY A 189 -4.05 -17.01 30.33
C GLY A 189 -2.55 -17.01 30.08
N THR A 190 -1.80 -17.24 31.16
CA THR A 190 -0.34 -17.26 31.16
C THR A 190 0.19 -18.64 31.56
N GLN A 191 1.47 -18.86 31.32
CA GLN A 191 2.22 -20.01 31.79
C GLN A 191 3.55 -19.54 32.38
N PRO A 192 3.95 -20.04 33.57
CA PRO A 192 5.25 -19.72 34.12
C PRO A 192 6.35 -20.30 33.22
N VAL A 193 7.32 -19.46 32.90
CA VAL A 193 8.52 -19.79 32.14
C VAL A 193 9.73 -19.36 32.94
N ARG A 194 10.77 -20.19 32.88
CA ARG A 194 12.07 -19.92 33.51
C ARG A 194 13.12 -19.94 32.41
N HIS A 195 13.83 -18.83 32.23
CA HIS A 195 14.81 -18.68 31.14
C HIS A 195 15.97 -17.77 31.53
N ARG A 196 17.13 -17.90 30.87
CA ARG A 196 18.28 -17.02 31.10
C ARG A 196 18.11 -15.71 30.36
N ALA A 197 18.22 -14.61 31.07
CA ALA A 197 18.10 -13.27 30.51
C ALA A 197 19.19 -13.02 29.46
N PRO A 198 18.83 -12.67 28.20
CA PRO A 198 19.81 -12.41 27.15
C PRO A 198 20.43 -11.02 27.25
N ILE A 199 19.79 -10.10 27.99
CA ILE A 199 20.25 -8.74 28.30
C ILE A 199 19.70 -8.32 29.67
N PRO A 200 20.23 -7.26 30.30
CA PRO A 200 19.65 -6.69 31.52
C PRO A 200 18.21 -6.20 31.30
N GLY A 201 17.41 -6.23 32.36
CA GLY A 201 16.00 -5.83 32.31
C GLY A 201 15.36 -5.70 33.68
N MET A 202 14.03 -5.63 33.72
CA MET A 202 13.24 -5.60 34.96
C MET A 202 12.17 -6.69 34.95
N ASN A 203 11.96 -7.36 36.09
CA ASN A 203 10.86 -8.29 36.21
C ASN A 203 9.51 -7.55 36.40
N HIS A 204 8.41 -8.30 36.48
CA HIS A 204 7.08 -7.71 36.65
C HIS A 204 6.87 -6.99 38.00
N GLN A 205 7.76 -7.23 38.98
CA GLN A 205 7.78 -6.57 40.28
C GLN A 205 8.65 -5.29 40.28
N GLY A 206 9.30 -4.97 39.16
CA GLY A 206 10.19 -3.82 39.02
C GLY A 206 11.61 -4.07 39.56
N GLU A 207 11.98 -5.32 39.84
CA GLU A 207 13.32 -5.68 40.27
C GLU A 207 14.21 -5.89 39.04
N ALA A 208 15.40 -5.28 39.05
CA ALA A 208 16.36 -5.40 37.96
C ALA A 208 17.01 -6.79 37.96
N PHE A 209 17.21 -7.37 36.78
CA PHE A 209 18.02 -8.57 36.57
C PHE A 209 19.15 -8.28 35.59
N THR A 210 20.20 -9.09 35.66
CA THR A 210 21.40 -8.96 34.81
C THR A 210 21.42 -10.00 33.70
N GLU A 211 22.23 -9.76 32.67
CA GLU A 211 22.45 -10.74 31.60
C GLU A 211 22.98 -12.08 32.17
N GLY A 212 22.45 -13.19 31.68
CA GLY A 212 22.80 -14.55 32.11
C GLY A 212 22.06 -15.04 33.37
N GLU A 213 21.40 -14.15 34.11
CA GLU A 213 20.58 -14.47 35.27
C GLU A 213 19.35 -15.29 34.86
N VAL A 214 18.97 -16.27 35.69
CA VAL A 214 17.77 -17.08 35.42
C VAL A 214 16.56 -16.38 35.99
N VAL A 215 15.69 -15.89 35.11
CA VAL A 215 14.47 -15.15 35.45
C VAL A 215 13.25 -16.04 35.28
N GLU A 216 12.34 -15.99 36.25
CA GLU A 216 11.03 -16.63 36.17
C GLU A 216 9.94 -15.58 35.95
N PHE A 217 9.09 -15.80 34.95
CA PHE A 217 8.02 -14.87 34.60
C PHE A 217 6.83 -15.58 33.96
N ASN A 218 5.69 -14.89 33.90
CA ASN A 218 4.46 -15.44 33.32
C ASN A 218 4.33 -14.98 31.87
N LEU A 219 4.47 -15.90 30.93
CA LEU A 219 4.31 -15.61 29.51
C LEU A 219 2.90 -15.94 29.04
N MET A 220 2.31 -15.07 28.22
CA MET A 220 0.98 -15.33 27.65
C MET A 220 1.01 -16.57 26.76
N ARG A 221 0.03 -17.46 26.93
CA ARG A 221 -0.01 -18.73 26.17
C ARG A 221 -0.05 -18.51 24.66
N ARG A 222 -0.69 -17.44 24.18
CA ARG A 222 -0.71 -17.10 22.75
C ARG A 222 0.69 -16.86 22.19
N GLU A 223 1.59 -16.24 22.94
CA GLU A 223 2.96 -15.96 22.50
C GLU A 223 3.79 -17.24 22.49
N ILE A 224 3.56 -18.15 23.45
CA ILE A 224 4.20 -19.48 23.48
C ILE A 224 3.86 -20.28 22.22
N GLU A 225 2.56 -20.30 21.88
CA GLU A 225 2.01 -21.02 20.73
C GLU A 225 2.49 -20.41 19.41
N ALA A 226 2.35 -19.08 19.24
CA ALA A 226 2.75 -18.38 18.02
C ALA A 226 4.27 -18.44 17.78
N THR A 227 5.07 -18.30 18.82
CA THR A 227 6.54 -18.46 18.71
C THR A 227 6.91 -19.91 18.38
N GLY A 228 6.17 -20.88 18.94
CA GLY A 228 6.40 -22.30 18.73
C GLY A 228 7.47 -22.90 19.65
N LEU A 229 7.53 -22.44 20.90
CA LEU A 229 8.55 -22.86 21.88
C LEU A 229 8.54 -24.38 22.15
N ALA A 230 7.38 -25.04 22.02
CA ALA A 230 7.26 -26.49 22.17
C ALA A 230 8.06 -27.26 21.09
N TYR A 231 8.03 -26.76 19.85
CA TYR A 231 8.77 -27.34 18.73
C TYR A 231 10.27 -27.09 18.87
N GLN A 232 10.64 -25.88 19.25
CA GLN A 232 12.03 -25.47 19.45
C GLN A 232 12.73 -26.31 20.52
N LYS A 233 12.04 -26.61 21.62
CA LYS A 233 12.57 -27.42 22.72
C LYS A 233 12.61 -28.93 22.40
N GLY A 234 12.12 -29.35 21.24
CA GLY A 234 12.02 -30.76 20.87
C GLY A 234 10.92 -31.53 21.62
N ASN A 235 10.04 -30.82 22.36
CA ASN A 235 8.94 -31.44 23.09
C ASN A 235 7.81 -31.91 22.16
N LEU A 236 7.76 -31.37 20.93
CA LEU A 236 6.76 -31.69 19.94
C LEU A 236 7.37 -31.78 18.53
N SER A 237 6.90 -32.76 17.74
CA SER A 237 7.29 -32.90 16.34
C SER A 237 6.75 -31.75 15.48
N LEU A 238 7.56 -31.27 14.52
CA LEU A 238 7.20 -30.20 13.57
C LEU A 238 5.95 -30.50 12.70
N LYS A 239 5.43 -31.74 12.76
CA LYS A 239 4.24 -32.16 12.00
C LYS A 239 2.99 -32.33 12.86
N THR A 240 3.09 -32.10 14.17
CA THR A 240 2.01 -32.31 15.13
C THR A 240 1.47 -30.99 15.64
N LEU A 241 0.15 -30.86 15.75
CA LEU A 241 -0.48 -29.69 16.38
C LEU A 241 -0.22 -29.70 17.89
N THR A 242 -0.21 -28.51 18.49
CA THR A 242 -0.17 -28.41 19.95
C THR A 242 -1.52 -28.83 20.55
N THR A 243 -1.51 -29.36 21.77
CA THR A 243 -2.74 -29.71 22.50
C THR A 243 -3.67 -28.49 22.66
N THR A 244 -3.11 -27.29 22.83
CA THR A 244 -3.88 -26.05 22.87
C THR A 244 -4.62 -25.81 21.56
N ARG A 245 -3.96 -26.02 20.42
CA ARG A 245 -4.58 -25.82 19.10
C ARG A 245 -5.61 -26.90 18.79
N GLU A 246 -5.34 -28.16 19.14
CA GLU A 246 -6.32 -29.25 19.03
C GLU A 246 -7.59 -28.93 19.83
N ALA A 247 -7.45 -28.49 21.09
CA ALA A 247 -8.60 -28.09 21.91
C ALA A 247 -9.36 -26.87 21.36
N ALA A 248 -8.69 -25.97 20.64
CA ALA A 248 -9.35 -24.88 19.92
C ALA A 248 -10.16 -25.38 18.72
N ILE A 249 -9.61 -26.32 17.94
CA ILE A 249 -10.30 -26.98 16.83
C ILE A 249 -11.54 -27.72 17.35
N ASP A 250 -11.41 -28.47 18.45
CA ASP A 250 -12.52 -29.22 19.05
C ASP A 250 -13.64 -28.30 19.55
N ARG A 251 -13.30 -27.17 20.20
CA ARG A 251 -14.29 -26.15 20.58
C ARG A 251 -15.03 -25.58 19.38
N ARG A 252 -14.33 -25.30 18.28
CA ARG A 252 -15.00 -24.83 17.06
C ARG A 252 -15.85 -25.92 16.42
N GLN A 253 -15.41 -27.17 16.48
CA GLN A 253 -16.14 -28.33 16.01
C GLN A 253 -17.44 -28.57 16.79
N SER A 254 -17.47 -28.26 18.10
CA SER A 254 -18.67 -28.44 18.93
C SER A 254 -19.84 -27.53 18.51
N ILE A 255 -19.59 -26.47 17.74
CA ILE A 255 -20.64 -25.60 17.20
C ILE A 255 -21.51 -26.33 16.17
N ILE A 256 -20.99 -27.39 15.52
CA ILE A 256 -21.75 -28.13 14.51
C ILE A 256 -23.05 -28.71 15.07
N SER A 257 -23.05 -29.25 16.29
CA SER A 257 -24.23 -29.88 16.87
C SER A 257 -25.39 -28.89 17.03
N VAL A 258 -25.08 -27.65 17.42
CA VAL A 258 -26.05 -26.56 17.56
C VAL A 258 -26.66 -26.20 16.18
N TRP A 259 -25.83 -26.18 15.15
CA TRP A 259 -26.25 -25.92 13.77
C TRP A 259 -27.02 -27.10 13.15
N GLU A 260 -26.67 -28.35 13.49
CA GLU A 260 -27.39 -29.56 13.10
C GLU A 260 -28.79 -29.63 13.71
N GLN A 261 -28.95 -29.17 14.95
CA GLN A 261 -30.26 -29.04 15.56
C GLN A 261 -31.09 -27.94 14.88
N ALA A 262 -30.48 -26.78 14.61
CA ALA A 262 -31.20 -25.68 13.97
C ALA A 262 -31.69 -26.01 12.55
N ILE A 263 -30.94 -26.78 11.76
CA ILE A 263 -31.40 -27.21 10.43
C ILE A 263 -32.54 -28.24 10.52
N LYS A 264 -32.52 -29.15 11.51
CA LYS A 264 -33.61 -30.10 11.76
C LYS A 264 -34.90 -29.40 12.18
N GLU A 265 -34.77 -28.31 12.93
CA GLU A 265 -35.88 -27.47 13.39
C GLU A 265 -36.29 -26.39 12.36
N HIS A 266 -35.73 -26.42 11.14
CA HIS A 266 -35.99 -25.44 10.09
C HIS A 266 -35.74 -23.97 10.48
N ARG A 267 -34.88 -23.72 11.47
CA ARG A 267 -34.51 -22.38 11.95
C ARG A 267 -33.47 -21.66 11.09
N VAL A 268 -32.76 -22.40 10.24
CA VAL A 268 -31.72 -21.91 9.31
C VAL A 268 -31.84 -22.62 7.97
N SER A 269 -31.32 -22.02 6.91
CA SER A 269 -31.30 -22.64 5.58
C SER A 269 -30.22 -23.72 5.43
N LYS A 270 -30.43 -24.64 4.48
CA LYS A 270 -29.42 -25.65 4.10
C LYS A 270 -28.12 -25.00 3.60
N ALA A 271 -28.22 -23.85 2.94
CA ALA A 271 -27.07 -23.10 2.43
C ALA A 271 -26.22 -22.53 3.58
N GLU A 272 -26.84 -21.92 4.59
CA GLU A 272 -26.14 -21.41 5.78
C GLU A 272 -25.45 -22.54 6.55
N TYR A 273 -26.16 -23.64 6.81
CA TYR A 273 -25.58 -24.82 7.46
C TYR A 273 -24.37 -25.36 6.69
N SER A 274 -24.48 -25.48 5.36
CA SER A 274 -23.40 -25.96 4.50
C SER A 274 -22.17 -25.04 4.57
N ARG A 275 -22.37 -23.71 4.57
CA ARG A 275 -21.30 -22.72 4.72
C ARG A 275 -20.55 -22.89 6.04
N ILE A 276 -21.27 -23.01 7.16
CA ILE A 276 -20.68 -23.19 8.50
C ILE A 276 -19.93 -24.53 8.59
N LYS A 277 -20.56 -25.63 8.13
CA LYS A 277 -19.95 -26.96 8.13
C LYS A 277 -18.66 -26.99 7.33
N THR A 278 -18.66 -26.38 6.14
CA THR A 278 -17.47 -26.29 5.28
C THR A 278 -16.35 -25.55 6.00
N ASN A 279 -16.64 -24.40 6.62
CA ASN A 279 -15.63 -23.63 7.36
C ASN A 279 -15.00 -24.45 8.48
N ILE A 280 -15.81 -25.15 9.27
CA ILE A 280 -15.34 -25.96 10.40
C ILE A 280 -14.52 -27.17 9.91
N GLN A 281 -14.94 -27.83 8.83
CA GLN A 281 -14.22 -28.98 8.28
C GLN A 281 -12.79 -28.64 7.83
N LEU A 282 -12.52 -27.41 7.38
CA LEU A 282 -11.19 -26.99 6.97
C LEU A 282 -10.14 -27.11 8.09
N LEU A 283 -10.56 -26.96 9.35
CA LEU A 283 -9.65 -27.05 10.52
C LEU A 283 -9.13 -28.47 10.74
N LYS A 284 -9.84 -29.51 10.30
CA LYS A 284 -9.39 -30.91 10.48
C LYS A 284 -8.14 -31.27 9.68
N SER A 285 -7.83 -30.47 8.67
CA SER A 285 -6.66 -30.64 7.80
C SER A 285 -5.59 -29.57 8.05
N GLU A 286 -5.67 -28.88 9.20
CA GLU A 286 -4.74 -27.83 9.55
C GLU A 286 -3.33 -28.38 9.73
N MET A 287 -2.35 -27.63 9.24
CA MET A 287 -0.95 -27.91 9.48
C MET A 287 -0.45 -27.11 10.69
N PRO A 288 0.45 -27.67 11.52
CA PRO A 288 1.14 -26.89 12.53
C PRO A 288 1.97 -25.78 11.87
N VAL A 289 1.90 -24.59 12.44
CA VAL A 289 2.61 -23.40 11.99
C VAL A 289 3.03 -22.60 13.22
N SER A 290 4.22 -22.01 13.17
CA SER A 290 4.72 -21.10 14.19
C SER A 290 5.85 -20.25 13.60
N GLU A 291 6.28 -19.23 14.34
CA GLU A 291 7.47 -18.45 14.04
C GLU A 291 8.72 -19.32 13.88
N TYR A 292 8.90 -20.31 14.77
CA TYR A 292 10.01 -21.27 14.67
C TYR A 292 10.01 -22.02 13.34
N HIS A 293 8.85 -22.48 12.86
CA HIS A 293 8.74 -23.14 11.56
C HIS A 293 9.18 -22.22 10.41
N LEU A 294 8.74 -20.96 10.40
CA LEU A 294 9.15 -19.98 9.40
C LEU A 294 10.66 -19.70 9.46
N SER A 295 11.22 -19.57 10.67
CA SER A 295 12.64 -19.33 10.89
C SER A 295 13.49 -20.44 10.27
N MET A 296 13.10 -21.70 10.51
CA MET A 296 13.77 -22.87 9.93
C MET A 296 13.68 -22.92 8.41
N GLU A 297 12.52 -22.61 7.82
CA GLU A 297 12.33 -22.66 6.36
C GLU A 297 13.02 -21.49 5.62
N LEU A 298 13.15 -20.33 6.26
CA LEU A 298 13.83 -19.15 5.70
C LEU A 298 15.34 -19.12 6.01
N GLY A 299 15.85 -20.05 6.83
CA GLY A 299 17.24 -20.05 7.27
C GLY A 299 17.59 -18.84 8.14
N ALA A 300 16.61 -18.30 8.87
CA ALA A 300 16.78 -17.15 9.75
C ALA A 300 17.00 -17.58 11.21
N HIS A 301 17.54 -16.68 12.02
CA HIS A 301 17.68 -16.91 13.46
C HIS A 301 16.31 -16.94 14.14
N ALA A 302 15.97 -18.08 14.73
CA ALA A 302 14.85 -18.18 15.65
C ALA A 302 15.26 -17.62 17.01
N ARG A 303 14.40 -16.80 17.64
CA ARG A 303 14.60 -16.39 19.03
C ARG A 303 14.58 -17.62 19.95
N ASP A 304 15.38 -17.60 21.00
CA ASP A 304 15.45 -18.68 22.00
C ASP A 304 14.24 -18.69 22.96
N MET A 305 13.65 -17.51 23.17
CA MET A 305 12.49 -17.27 24.00
C MET A 305 11.75 -16.01 23.54
N TYR A 306 10.44 -15.95 23.76
CA TYR A 306 9.69 -14.70 23.68
C TYR A 306 9.80 -13.97 25.02
N TRP A 307 10.46 -12.82 25.02
CA TRP A 307 10.56 -11.95 26.19
C TRP A 307 9.56 -10.80 26.09
N PRO A 308 8.74 -10.54 27.13
CA PRO A 308 7.85 -9.38 27.14
C PRO A 308 8.63 -8.06 27.02
N GLY A 309 8.16 -7.15 26.16
CA GLY A 309 8.78 -5.83 26.00
C GLY A 309 8.71 -4.94 27.27
N SER A 310 7.86 -5.30 28.24
CA SER A 310 7.84 -4.68 29.56
C SER A 310 8.98 -5.15 30.47
N MET A 311 9.61 -6.29 30.15
CA MET A 311 10.72 -6.83 30.93
C MET A 311 12.09 -6.49 30.34
N ILE A 312 12.19 -6.46 29.00
CA ILE A 312 13.42 -6.07 28.31
C ILE A 312 13.10 -5.05 27.22
N SER A 313 14.00 -4.07 27.08
CA SER A 313 13.88 -3.08 26.01
C SER A 313 14.46 -3.63 24.72
N TYR A 314 13.59 -3.85 23.74
CA TYR A 314 14.00 -4.20 22.40
C TYR A 314 14.50 -2.97 21.66
N THR A 315 15.65 -3.09 21.00
CA THR A 315 16.11 -2.09 20.02
C THR A 315 15.55 -2.40 18.64
N SER A 316 15.41 -1.38 17.82
CA SER A 316 14.97 -1.53 16.43
C SER A 316 16.07 -1.11 15.45
N THR A 317 16.00 -1.65 14.25
CA THR A 317 16.87 -1.27 13.14
C THR A 317 16.04 -1.08 11.86
N PRO A 318 16.40 -0.14 10.97
CA PRO A 318 15.69 0.05 9.71
C PRO A 318 15.68 -1.20 8.83
N THR A 319 14.57 -1.46 8.16
CA THR A 319 14.47 -2.57 7.21
C THR A 319 14.85 -2.13 5.79
N ASN A 320 15.22 -3.10 4.95
CA ASN A 320 15.49 -2.91 3.52
C ASN A 320 14.33 -3.41 2.63
N ILE A 321 13.12 -3.57 3.16
CA ILE A 321 12.00 -4.22 2.44
C ILE A 321 11.68 -3.46 1.13
N THR A 322 11.63 -2.13 1.19
CA THR A 322 11.40 -1.24 0.03
C THR A 322 12.65 -1.09 -0.86
N LEU A 323 13.85 -1.11 -0.28
CA LEU A 323 15.13 -1.00 -1.02
C LEU A 323 15.45 -2.25 -1.87
N LYS A 324 15.02 -3.45 -1.46
CA LYS A 324 15.24 -4.67 -2.25
C LYS A 324 14.46 -4.67 -3.57
N GLN A 325 13.31 -4.00 -3.66
CA GLN A 325 12.64 -3.78 -4.95
C GLN A 325 13.34 -2.71 -5.81
N ALA A 326 13.94 -1.68 -5.22
CA ALA A 326 14.78 -0.74 -5.97
C ALA A 326 16.00 -1.45 -6.62
N LYS A 327 16.50 -2.53 -5.99
CA LYS A 327 17.53 -3.40 -6.57
C LYS A 327 16.98 -4.50 -7.50
N GLN A 328 15.83 -5.13 -7.25
CA GLN A 328 15.26 -6.10 -8.20
C GLN A 328 14.63 -5.45 -9.45
N SER A 329 14.30 -4.16 -9.37
CA SER A 329 14.01 -3.33 -10.54
C SER A 329 15.28 -2.83 -11.26
N SER A 330 16.48 -3.25 -10.84
CA SER A 330 17.72 -3.11 -11.59
C SER A 330 17.82 -4.10 -12.76
N TYR A 331 16.69 -4.41 -13.42
CA TYR A 331 16.78 -4.56 -14.86
C TYR A 331 17.45 -3.29 -15.38
N SER A 332 18.49 -3.45 -16.19
CA SER A 332 19.24 -2.35 -16.77
C SER A 332 18.27 -1.40 -17.47
N LEU A 333 18.03 -0.25 -16.87
CA LEU A 333 17.12 0.73 -17.43
C LEU A 333 17.94 1.97 -17.76
N SER A 334 18.42 1.97 -19.00
CA SER A 334 18.65 3.18 -19.78
C SER A 334 17.34 3.96 -19.97
N ARG A 335 16.61 4.30 -18.88
CA ARG A 335 15.23 4.85 -18.90
C ARG A 335 15.15 6.37 -19.04
N SER A 336 16.28 7.03 -19.23
CA SER A 336 16.40 8.47 -19.44
C SER A 336 16.38 8.85 -20.94
N SER A 337 15.53 8.22 -21.76
CA SER A 337 15.49 8.47 -23.21
C SER A 337 14.10 8.91 -23.69
N LEU A 338 14.08 9.99 -24.48
CA LEU A 338 12.95 10.39 -25.31
C LEU A 338 12.62 9.27 -26.30
N ASN A 339 11.36 8.86 -26.39
CA ASN A 339 10.93 7.88 -27.40
C ASN A 339 10.75 8.58 -28.76
N THR A 340 11.87 8.78 -29.47
CA THR A 340 11.91 9.55 -30.71
C THR A 340 11.17 8.87 -31.86
N SER A 341 11.00 7.54 -31.86
CA SER A 341 10.30 6.83 -32.93
C SER A 341 8.79 7.11 -32.90
N ILE A 342 8.16 7.03 -31.73
CA ILE A 342 6.73 7.35 -31.59
C ILE A 342 6.49 8.83 -31.88
N ILE A 343 7.33 9.73 -31.37
CA ILE A 343 7.22 11.16 -31.66
C ILE A 343 7.36 11.39 -33.17
N SER A 344 8.38 10.83 -33.83
CA SER A 344 8.59 11.04 -35.27
C SER A 344 7.45 10.48 -36.13
N ASP A 345 6.86 9.34 -35.75
CA ASP A 345 5.69 8.78 -36.44
C ASP A 345 4.44 9.65 -36.26
N VAL A 346 4.25 10.21 -35.06
CA VAL A 346 3.18 11.20 -34.83
C VAL A 346 3.41 12.45 -35.69
N LEU A 347 4.64 12.94 -35.76
CA LEU A 347 5.01 14.12 -36.52
C LEU A 347 4.89 13.93 -38.02
N SER A 348 5.18 12.74 -38.54
CA SER A 348 5.00 12.44 -39.96
C SER A 348 3.53 12.43 -40.37
N ARG A 349 2.64 11.96 -39.48
CA ARG A 349 1.19 11.91 -39.71
C ARG A 349 0.49 13.25 -39.45
N SER A 350 1.06 14.10 -38.60
CA SER A 350 0.47 15.39 -38.20
C SER A 350 1.56 16.44 -37.97
N PRO A 351 2.14 17.00 -39.06
CA PRO A 351 3.31 17.87 -38.97
C PRO A 351 3.04 19.19 -38.23
N LYS A 352 1.78 19.64 -38.18
CA LYS A 352 1.37 20.89 -37.52
C LYS A 352 1.03 20.76 -36.03
N SER A 353 1.21 19.60 -35.41
CA SER A 353 0.93 19.43 -33.98
C SER A 353 1.88 20.26 -33.12
N PRO A 354 1.40 21.14 -32.21
CA PRO A 354 2.28 21.82 -31.29
C PRO A 354 2.93 20.83 -30.30
N MET A 355 4.16 21.14 -29.92
CA MET A 355 4.91 20.40 -28.91
C MET A 355 4.95 21.20 -27.61
N LEU A 356 4.27 20.69 -26.60
CA LEU A 356 4.27 21.24 -25.25
C LEU A 356 5.43 20.61 -24.47
N ILE A 357 6.24 21.45 -23.82
CA ILE A 357 7.38 21.01 -23.02
C ILE A 357 7.21 21.56 -21.61
N SER A 358 7.11 20.66 -20.64
CA SER A 358 7.11 21.02 -19.22
C SER A 358 8.45 21.62 -18.81
N THR A 359 8.39 22.72 -18.06
CA THR A 359 9.58 23.32 -17.43
C THR A 359 10.19 22.42 -16.35
N SER A 360 9.46 21.44 -15.80
CA SER A 360 10.00 20.41 -14.90
C SER A 360 11.02 19.49 -15.59
N LEU A 361 11.08 19.50 -16.93
CA LEU A 361 12.14 18.83 -17.70
C LEU A 361 13.45 19.63 -17.78
N ILE A 362 13.57 20.77 -17.10
CA ILE A 362 14.75 21.61 -17.21
C ILE A 362 15.59 21.41 -15.96
N GLU A 363 16.76 20.78 -16.12
CA GLU A 363 17.67 20.63 -14.98
C GLU A 363 18.20 21.98 -14.55
N ARG A 364 18.45 22.13 -13.24
CA ARG A 364 19.13 23.30 -12.70
C ARG A 364 20.49 22.90 -12.15
N LYS A 365 21.53 23.65 -12.49
CA LYS A 365 22.86 23.52 -11.90
C LYS A 365 23.29 24.88 -11.37
N ASN A 366 23.46 24.98 -10.05
CA ASN A 366 23.80 26.23 -9.36
C ASN A 366 22.81 27.38 -9.65
N GLY A 367 21.50 27.08 -9.72
CA GLY A 367 20.46 28.07 -10.01
C GLY A 367 20.27 28.41 -11.50
N PHE A 368 21.13 27.90 -12.40
CA PHE A 368 21.02 28.14 -13.84
C PHE A 368 20.32 26.98 -14.57
N PRO A 369 19.41 27.27 -15.53
CA PRO A 369 18.78 26.26 -16.35
C PRO A 369 19.80 25.59 -17.27
N LYS A 370 19.75 24.27 -17.35
CA LYS A 370 20.64 23.44 -18.16
C LYS A 370 19.82 22.52 -19.07
N LEU A 371 20.07 22.63 -20.37
CA LEU A 371 19.48 21.78 -21.38
C LEU A 371 20.25 20.46 -21.46
N ASP A 372 19.65 19.39 -20.94
CA ASP A 372 20.17 18.04 -21.04
C ASP A 372 20.01 17.47 -22.45
N LYS A 373 20.52 16.25 -22.66
CA LYS A 373 20.46 15.58 -23.97
C LYS A 373 19.02 15.36 -24.45
N VAL A 374 18.11 15.00 -23.52
CA VAL A 374 16.71 14.69 -23.84
C VAL A 374 15.98 15.93 -24.35
N LEU A 375 16.11 17.05 -23.64
CA LEU A 375 15.49 18.30 -24.02
C LEU A 375 16.08 18.87 -25.30
N ARG A 376 17.41 18.77 -25.50
CA ARG A 376 18.05 19.16 -26.78
C ARG A 376 17.49 18.35 -27.95
N THR A 377 17.38 17.03 -27.83
CA THR A 377 16.80 16.18 -28.89
C THR A 377 15.35 16.56 -29.18
N ALA A 378 14.54 16.85 -28.16
CA ALA A 378 13.16 17.30 -28.35
C ALA A 378 13.08 18.62 -29.13
N LEU A 379 13.91 19.61 -28.76
CA LEU A 379 13.99 20.90 -29.46
C LEU A 379 14.49 20.75 -30.90
N GLU A 380 15.44 19.85 -31.15
CA GLU A 380 15.91 19.52 -32.51
C GLU A 380 14.81 18.89 -33.38
N LEU A 381 14.01 17.97 -32.81
CA LEU A 381 12.85 17.39 -33.51
C LEU A 381 11.81 18.46 -33.82
N ALA A 382 11.44 19.28 -32.82
CA ALA A 382 10.49 20.37 -33.01
C ALA A 382 10.99 21.38 -34.05
N ALA A 383 12.30 21.67 -34.09
CA ALA A 383 12.90 22.56 -35.06
C ALA A 383 12.90 21.98 -36.48
N LYS A 384 13.32 20.73 -36.66
CA LYS A 384 13.33 20.06 -37.97
C LYS A 384 11.94 19.93 -38.58
N SER A 385 10.92 19.79 -37.75
CA SER A 385 9.51 19.70 -38.17
C SER A 385 8.77 21.04 -38.11
N GLU A 386 9.47 22.16 -37.90
CA GLU A 386 8.92 23.54 -37.87
C GLU A 386 7.74 23.77 -36.90
N GLN A 387 7.68 23.01 -35.81
CA GLN A 387 6.53 23.01 -34.90
C GLN A 387 6.40 24.26 -34.02
N HIS A 388 5.22 24.54 -33.50
CA HIS A 388 5.10 25.49 -32.38
C HIS A 388 5.47 24.79 -31.06
N VAL A 389 6.49 25.29 -30.38
CA VAL A 389 6.92 24.86 -29.06
C VAL A 389 6.24 25.78 -28.04
N VAL A 390 5.50 25.16 -27.13
CA VAL A 390 4.81 25.86 -26.03
C VAL A 390 5.38 25.36 -24.72
N LEU A 391 5.80 26.26 -23.83
CA LEU A 391 6.23 25.87 -22.49
C LEU A 391 5.04 25.70 -21.57
N VAL A 392 5.00 24.57 -20.88
CA VAL A 392 4.07 24.32 -19.79
C VAL A 392 4.79 24.68 -18.50
N LYS A 393 4.25 25.63 -17.73
CA LYS A 393 4.76 25.87 -16.38
C LYS A 393 4.45 24.65 -15.51
N GLY A 394 5.49 23.88 -15.19
CA GLY A 394 5.44 22.78 -14.25
C GLY A 394 5.43 23.24 -12.81
N ASP A 395 5.17 22.31 -11.89
CA ASP A 395 4.98 22.59 -10.46
C ASP A 395 6.14 23.39 -9.84
N GLU A 396 7.37 22.94 -10.08
CA GLU A 396 8.59 23.60 -9.56
C GLU A 396 8.86 24.96 -10.19
N PHE A 397 8.25 25.28 -11.33
CA PHE A 397 8.50 26.54 -12.01
C PHE A 397 7.79 27.71 -11.34
N SER A 398 6.64 27.44 -10.71
CA SER A 398 5.86 28.44 -9.98
C SER A 398 6.56 28.95 -8.72
N SER A 399 7.43 28.13 -8.11
CA SER A 399 8.18 28.49 -6.90
C SER A 399 9.46 29.29 -7.18
N LEU A 400 9.85 29.45 -8.44
CA LEU A 400 11.03 30.20 -8.86
C LEU A 400 10.78 31.70 -8.80
N SER A 401 11.85 32.47 -8.57
CA SER A 401 11.79 33.93 -8.71
C SER A 401 11.52 34.33 -10.17
N GLU A 402 10.96 35.52 -10.38
CA GLU A 402 10.62 36.03 -11.72
C GLU A 402 11.84 36.05 -12.66
N PHE A 403 13.00 36.46 -12.13
CA PHE A 403 14.27 36.44 -12.86
C PHE A 403 14.65 35.03 -13.33
N GLU A 404 14.51 34.03 -12.46
CA GLU A 404 14.83 32.65 -12.79
C GLU A 404 13.86 32.04 -13.80
N GLN A 405 12.58 32.42 -13.74
CA GLN A 405 11.58 32.02 -14.73
C GLN A 405 11.92 32.60 -16.10
N GLN A 406 12.22 33.89 -16.18
CA GLN A 406 12.64 34.56 -17.41
C GLN A 406 13.93 33.95 -17.98
N LEU A 407 14.92 33.68 -17.13
CA LEU A 407 16.18 33.07 -17.54
C LEU A 407 15.98 31.68 -18.16
N THR A 408 15.07 30.87 -17.62
CA THR A 408 14.69 29.58 -18.19
C THR A 408 14.07 29.73 -19.58
N ILE A 409 13.11 30.65 -19.75
CA ILE A 409 12.43 30.90 -21.03
C ILE A 409 13.46 31.33 -22.08
N ILE A 410 14.30 32.33 -21.76
CA ILE A 410 15.34 32.85 -22.65
C ILE A 410 16.34 31.76 -23.05
N THR A 411 16.67 30.84 -22.12
CA THR A 411 17.62 29.75 -22.40
C THR A 411 17.08 28.78 -23.46
N ILE A 412 15.80 28.43 -23.38
CA ILE A 412 15.16 27.55 -24.38
C ILE A 412 14.97 28.30 -25.69
N GLU A 413 14.59 29.57 -25.63
CA GLU A 413 14.41 30.43 -26.80
C GLU A 413 15.70 30.53 -27.61
N LYS A 414 16.81 30.85 -26.93
CA LYS A 414 18.16 30.89 -27.54
C LYS A 414 18.56 29.54 -28.14
N ALA A 415 18.21 28.43 -27.50
CA ALA A 415 18.49 27.10 -28.05
C ALA A 415 17.69 26.85 -29.33
N LEU A 416 16.40 27.19 -29.37
CA LEU A 416 15.58 27.06 -30.58
C LEU A 416 16.06 27.97 -31.71
N VAL A 417 16.39 29.22 -31.41
CA VAL A 417 16.99 30.16 -32.37
C VAL A 417 18.29 29.61 -32.92
N SER A 418 19.15 29.05 -32.06
CA SER A 418 20.41 28.43 -32.48
C SER A 418 20.21 27.21 -33.39
N ILE A 419 19.15 26.43 -33.18
CA ILE A 419 18.86 25.23 -33.97
C ILE A 419 18.16 25.60 -35.29
N ARG A 420 17.16 26.48 -35.26
CA ARG A 420 16.36 26.88 -36.44
C ARG A 420 17.02 27.92 -37.32
N LYS A 421 17.98 28.68 -36.78
CA LYS A 421 18.61 29.83 -37.45
C LYS A 421 17.62 30.94 -37.85
N ASN A 422 16.52 31.10 -37.11
CA ASN A 422 15.54 32.18 -37.27
C ASN A 422 15.10 32.73 -35.91
N GLN A 423 14.51 33.93 -35.90
CA GLN A 423 13.90 34.48 -34.69
C GLN A 423 12.71 33.62 -34.28
N TYR A 424 12.61 33.31 -32.99
CA TYR A 424 11.57 32.45 -32.45
C TYR A 424 11.18 32.94 -31.06
N ALA A 425 9.92 33.34 -30.88
CA ALA A 425 9.39 33.71 -29.58
C ALA A 425 8.63 32.53 -28.97
N LEU A 426 9.02 32.13 -27.75
CA LEU A 426 8.33 31.06 -27.03
C LEU A 426 7.01 31.58 -26.45
N THR A 427 5.99 30.75 -26.54
CA THR A 427 4.74 30.96 -25.80
C THR A 427 4.69 30.06 -24.58
N VAL A 428 3.95 30.51 -23.56
CA VAL A 428 3.87 29.84 -22.26
C VAL A 428 2.42 29.64 -21.89
N ILE A 429 2.11 28.50 -21.29
CA ILE A 429 0.81 28.18 -20.71
C ILE A 429 0.95 27.66 -19.28
N GLU A 430 -0.11 27.83 -18.50
CA GLU A 430 -0.25 27.27 -17.17
C GLU A 430 -1.71 26.86 -16.91
N MET A 431 -1.91 25.99 -15.94
CA MET A 431 -3.24 25.63 -15.46
C MET A 431 -3.65 26.61 -14.36
N ASN A 432 -4.78 27.29 -14.53
CA ASN A 432 -5.37 28.14 -13.50
C ASN A 432 -6.75 27.60 -13.12
N ALA A 433 -6.88 27.12 -11.88
CA ALA A 433 -8.05 26.44 -11.33
C ALA A 433 -8.55 25.25 -12.19
N SER A 434 -9.25 25.54 -13.28
CA SER A 434 -9.84 24.55 -14.19
C SER A 434 -9.64 24.87 -15.68
N GLU A 435 -8.87 25.90 -16.02
CA GLU A 435 -8.66 26.34 -17.40
C GLU A 435 -7.18 26.56 -17.70
N ILE A 436 -6.82 26.41 -18.98
CA ILE A 436 -5.49 26.76 -19.47
C ILE A 436 -5.46 28.27 -19.75
N ILE A 437 -4.48 28.97 -19.21
CA ILE A 437 -4.23 30.39 -19.50
C ILE A 437 -2.81 30.58 -20.06
N GLY A 438 -2.54 31.78 -20.60
CA GLY A 438 -1.22 32.19 -21.06
C GLY A 438 -1.15 32.49 -22.56
N THR A 439 0.03 32.91 -23.02
CA THR A 439 0.27 33.36 -24.39
C THR A 439 0.19 32.24 -25.44
N GLY A 440 0.31 30.98 -25.01
CA GLY A 440 0.19 29.81 -25.87
C GLY A 440 -1.23 29.24 -26.01
N LEU A 441 -2.23 29.80 -25.32
CA LEU A 441 -3.59 29.24 -25.25
C LEU A 441 -4.22 29.08 -26.64
N GLU A 442 -4.08 30.07 -27.52
CA GLU A 442 -4.68 30.02 -28.86
C GLU A 442 -4.10 28.88 -29.71
N ILE A 443 -2.80 28.60 -29.57
CA ILE A 443 -2.11 27.51 -30.26
C ILE A 443 -2.65 26.15 -29.78
N VAL A 444 -2.82 25.98 -28.48
CA VAL A 444 -3.37 24.77 -27.87
C VAL A 444 -4.82 24.56 -28.28
N THR A 445 -5.64 25.62 -28.25
CA THR A 445 -7.07 25.53 -28.53
C THR A 445 -7.37 25.21 -30.00
N LYS A 446 -6.59 25.75 -30.94
CA LYS A 446 -6.74 25.51 -32.39
C LYS A 446 -6.16 24.16 -32.87
N ALA A 447 -5.34 23.51 -32.05
CA ALA A 447 -4.70 22.25 -32.42
C ALA A 447 -5.67 21.07 -32.30
N ASN A 448 -5.72 20.23 -33.35
CA ASN A 448 -6.46 18.96 -33.32
C ASN A 448 -5.67 17.83 -32.63
N GLN A 449 -4.34 17.96 -32.60
CA GLN A 449 -3.45 17.00 -32.00
C GLN A 449 -2.26 17.69 -31.35
N ILE A 450 -1.90 17.25 -30.15
CA ILE A 450 -0.87 17.85 -29.30
C ILE A 450 0.12 16.78 -28.82
N ILE A 451 1.41 17.13 -28.77
CA ILE A 451 2.44 16.31 -28.12
C ILE A 451 2.86 17.01 -26.83
N LEU A 452 2.82 16.31 -25.70
CA LEU A 452 3.30 16.81 -24.41
C LEU A 452 4.51 16.01 -23.95
N LEU A 453 5.58 16.72 -23.58
CA LEU A 453 6.75 16.16 -22.92
C LEU A 453 6.75 16.62 -21.47
N SER A 454 6.75 15.68 -20.52
CA SER A 454 6.76 16.00 -19.09
C SER A 454 7.63 15.03 -18.28
N THR A 455 8.00 15.46 -17.07
CA THR A 455 8.49 14.50 -16.09
C THR A 455 7.34 13.65 -15.60
N HIS A 456 7.64 12.44 -15.14
CA HIS A 456 6.60 11.56 -14.63
C HIS A 456 5.80 12.17 -13.44
N HIS A 457 6.41 13.02 -12.60
CA HIS A 457 5.79 13.57 -11.38
C HIS A 457 5.06 14.91 -11.55
N ASP A 458 5.13 15.56 -12.70
CA ASP A 458 4.57 16.91 -12.89
C ASP A 458 3.03 16.92 -12.95
N LEU A 459 2.41 17.51 -11.92
CA LEU A 459 0.96 17.61 -11.72
C LEU A 459 0.33 18.65 -12.65
N SER A 460 1.03 19.75 -12.90
CA SER A 460 0.59 20.77 -13.86
C SER A 460 0.45 20.17 -15.26
N SER A 461 1.43 19.34 -15.67
CA SER A 461 1.35 18.58 -16.92
C SER A 461 0.19 17.57 -16.94
N LEU A 462 -0.10 16.91 -15.83
CA LEU A 462 -1.23 15.99 -15.72
C LEU A 462 -2.56 16.72 -15.87
N ALA A 463 -2.76 17.83 -15.16
CA ALA A 463 -3.99 18.62 -15.21
C ALA A 463 -4.23 19.19 -16.62
N ILE A 464 -3.18 19.70 -17.28
CA ILE A 464 -3.26 20.17 -18.67
C ILE A 464 -3.60 19.02 -19.62
N SER A 465 -3.05 17.84 -19.40
CA SER A 465 -3.34 16.65 -20.21
C SER A 465 -4.81 16.23 -20.11
N GLU A 466 -5.36 16.22 -18.90
CA GLU A 466 -6.77 15.93 -18.65
C GLU A 466 -7.67 16.97 -19.33
N TYR A 467 -7.35 18.27 -19.21
CA TYR A 467 -8.09 19.34 -19.87
C TYR A 467 -8.09 19.20 -21.40
N ILE A 468 -6.91 18.97 -22.00
CA ILE A 468 -6.78 18.79 -23.45
C ILE A 468 -7.57 17.57 -23.93
N SER A 469 -7.47 16.45 -23.20
CA SER A 469 -8.16 15.22 -23.54
C SER A 469 -9.68 15.36 -23.42
N ALA A 470 -10.18 16.00 -22.37
CA ALA A 470 -11.60 16.27 -22.17
C ALA A 470 -12.19 17.16 -23.28
N GLY A 471 -11.37 18.05 -23.86
CA GLY A 471 -11.71 18.83 -25.04
C GLY A 471 -11.72 18.05 -26.36
N GLY A 472 -11.59 16.72 -26.34
CA GLY A 472 -11.68 15.83 -27.50
C GLY A 472 -10.47 15.87 -28.46
N LYS A 473 -9.38 16.55 -28.08
CA LYS A 473 -8.17 16.65 -28.90
C LYS A 473 -7.33 15.38 -28.78
N ARG A 474 -6.62 14.99 -29.85
CA ARG A 474 -5.66 13.87 -29.76
C ARG A 474 -4.44 14.31 -28.96
N LEU A 475 -4.06 13.54 -27.96
CA LEU A 475 -2.96 13.87 -27.07
C LEU A 475 -1.94 12.74 -27.02
N VAL A 476 -0.69 13.05 -27.31
CA VAL A 476 0.44 12.12 -27.15
C VAL A 476 1.30 12.64 -26.01
N VAL A 477 1.40 11.88 -24.91
CA VAL A 477 2.19 12.30 -23.75
C VAL A 477 3.41 11.40 -23.59
N ASN A 478 4.60 11.97 -23.60
CA ASN A 478 5.85 11.26 -23.31
C ASN A 478 6.33 11.61 -21.89
N ARG A 479 6.25 10.62 -20.99
CA ARG A 479 6.64 10.77 -19.58
C ARG A 479 8.07 10.28 -19.37
N ILE A 480 8.95 11.23 -19.09
CA ILE A 480 10.37 10.98 -18.87
C ILE A 480 10.62 10.76 -17.37
N SER A 481 11.28 9.65 -17.04
CA SER A 481 11.74 9.36 -15.68
C SER A 481 13.12 10.00 -15.47
N ARG A 482 13.28 10.76 -14.38
CA ARG A 482 14.56 11.35 -13.95
C ARG A 482 14.88 10.87 -12.55
N SER A 483 16.15 10.57 -12.31
CA SER A 483 16.68 9.92 -11.09
C SER A 483 17.15 10.91 -10.02
N ILE A 484 16.59 12.12 -9.96
CA ILE A 484 17.08 13.15 -9.05
C ILE A 484 16.10 13.24 -7.87
N LEU A 485 16.65 12.97 -6.68
CA LEU A 485 16.02 12.89 -5.34
C LEU A 485 15.24 11.59 -5.08
N PRO A 486 15.20 11.08 -3.82
CA PRO A 486 14.32 9.97 -3.47
C PRO A 486 12.95 10.44 -3.92
N SER A 487 12.37 9.74 -4.91
CA SER A 487 11.10 10.17 -5.45
C SER A 487 10.18 10.31 -4.26
N GLU A 488 9.68 11.52 -4.00
CA GLU A 488 8.32 11.62 -3.51
C GLU A 488 7.53 10.84 -4.55
N SER A 489 7.34 9.56 -4.24
CA SER A 489 6.60 8.61 -5.03
C SER A 489 5.36 9.36 -5.44
N LEU A 490 5.17 9.64 -6.74
CA LEU A 490 3.93 10.22 -7.25
C LEU A 490 2.82 9.63 -6.41
N LEU A 491 2.17 10.47 -5.60
CA LEU A 491 1.06 10.02 -4.77
C LEU A 491 0.17 9.21 -5.71
N TYR A 492 -0.14 7.96 -5.33
CA TYR A 492 -0.91 7.04 -6.16
C TYR A 492 -2.09 7.70 -6.92
N PRO A 493 -2.83 8.67 -6.34
CA PRO A 493 -3.83 9.48 -7.07
C PRO A 493 -3.37 10.00 -8.44
N ASN A 494 -2.14 10.49 -8.55
CA ASN A 494 -1.61 11.05 -9.79
C ASN A 494 -1.22 9.95 -10.77
N ARG A 495 -0.77 8.78 -10.30
CA ARG A 495 -0.55 7.60 -11.17
C ARG A 495 -1.87 7.05 -11.71
N LEU A 496 -2.92 7.03 -10.90
CA LEU A 496 -4.26 6.61 -11.31
C LEU A 496 -4.83 7.57 -12.35
N ARG A 497 -4.77 8.89 -12.11
CA ARG A 497 -5.16 9.92 -13.08
C ARG A 497 -4.43 9.75 -14.42
N TRP A 498 -3.12 9.50 -14.41
CA TRP A 498 -2.37 9.15 -15.61
C TRP A 498 -2.86 7.87 -16.28
N SER A 499 -3.25 6.84 -15.51
CA SER A 499 -3.81 5.59 -16.05
C SER A 499 -5.19 5.80 -16.66
N THR A 500 -6.09 6.50 -15.98
CA THR A 500 -7.44 6.83 -16.47
C THR A 500 -7.37 7.68 -17.73
N LEU A 501 -6.44 8.63 -17.77
CA LEU A 501 -6.18 9.41 -18.97
C LEU A 501 -5.69 8.52 -20.12
N ALA A 502 -4.83 7.54 -19.85
CA ALA A 502 -4.33 6.60 -20.86
C ALA A 502 -5.38 5.61 -21.40
N GLU A 503 -6.49 5.42 -20.68
CA GLU A 503 -7.63 4.61 -21.13
C GLU A 503 -8.53 5.37 -22.12
N GLN A 504 -8.33 6.68 -22.30
CA GLN A 504 -9.09 7.47 -23.27
C GLN A 504 -8.62 7.19 -24.71
N ASP A 505 -9.55 6.96 -25.64
CA ASP A 505 -9.24 6.62 -27.03
C ASP A 505 -8.43 7.70 -27.78
N ASN A 506 -8.51 8.95 -27.32
CA ASN A 506 -7.79 10.08 -27.89
C ASN A 506 -6.41 10.32 -27.24
N VAL A 507 -5.98 9.49 -26.29
CA VAL A 507 -4.71 9.64 -25.59
C VAL A 507 -3.75 8.49 -25.94
N THR A 508 -2.51 8.84 -26.28
CA THR A 508 -1.40 7.90 -26.38
C THR A 508 -0.36 8.24 -25.32
N LEU A 509 -0.31 7.45 -24.25
CA LEU A 509 0.65 7.64 -23.17
C LEU A 509 1.90 6.78 -23.40
N VAL A 510 3.02 7.44 -23.65
CA VAL A 510 4.35 6.84 -23.75
C VAL A 510 5.05 6.98 -22.41
N ALA A 511 4.87 5.98 -21.53
CA ALA A 511 5.46 5.96 -20.20
C ALA A 511 6.71 5.08 -20.13
N ASN A 512 7.82 5.61 -19.60
CA ASN A 512 9.04 4.84 -19.32
C ASN A 512 8.97 4.04 -18.00
N SER A 513 7.90 4.18 -17.21
CA SER A 513 7.62 3.40 -15.99
C SER A 513 6.35 2.58 -16.16
N ALA A 514 6.31 1.36 -15.63
CA ALA A 514 5.08 0.57 -15.59
C ALA A 514 4.03 1.34 -14.77
N LEU A 515 2.97 1.81 -15.43
CA LEU A 515 1.77 2.26 -14.75
C LEU A 515 1.15 1.05 -14.05
N PRO A 516 0.52 1.21 -12.87
CA PRO A 516 -0.29 0.15 -12.30
C PRO A 516 -1.27 -0.28 -13.38
N LYS A 517 -1.14 -1.53 -13.84
CA LYS A 517 -2.11 -2.09 -14.76
C LYS A 517 -3.40 -2.15 -13.96
N SER A 518 -4.39 -1.36 -14.36
CA SER A 518 -5.80 -1.71 -14.25
C SER A 518 -5.94 -3.11 -14.86
N LYS A 519 -5.68 -4.13 -14.04
CA LYS A 519 -5.98 -5.50 -14.42
C LYS A 519 -7.49 -5.58 -14.36
N LYS A 520 -8.14 -5.25 -15.48
CA LYS A 520 -9.42 -5.88 -15.85
C LYS A 520 -9.15 -7.38 -15.96
N CYS A 521 -9.13 -8.05 -14.82
CA CYS A 521 -9.12 -9.49 -14.76
C CYS A 521 -10.57 -9.96 -14.77
N TRP A 522 -11.09 -10.11 -15.99
CA TRP A 522 -12.12 -11.03 -16.45
C TRP A 522 -13.38 -11.26 -15.60
N SER A 523 -14.50 -11.04 -16.29
CA SER A 523 -15.80 -11.67 -16.13
C SER A 523 -15.76 -13.08 -15.50
N LEU A 524 -16.67 -13.31 -14.57
CA LEU A 524 -17.51 -14.50 -14.55
C LEU A 524 -18.97 -14.08 -14.48
#